data_AF-A0A9D8MY15-F1
#
_entry.id   AF-A0A9D8MY15-F1
#
_cell.length_a   1.000
_cell.length_b   1.000
_cell.length_c   1.000
_cell.angle_alpha   90.00
_cell.angle_beta   90.00
_cell.angle_gamma   90.00
#
_symmetry.space_group_name_H-M   'P 1'
#
loop_
_entity.id
_entity.type
_entity.pdbx_description
1 polymer ?
#
loop_
_entity_poly.entity_id
_entity_poly.type
_entity_poly.pdbx_seq_one_letter_code
_entity_poly.pdbx_strand_id
1 'polypeptide(L)'
;EITAQDRNGGGIIGVNMLSAAHFFIKDCYNVGSITSGRESGAITGWTGGDKTTIKNTYNIGTVTNGQDDGFIRGGGNLINTYNLSASDAKVTGGELCAKLGYAFRQNVDEDAYPIFDRRHNVVKEITEAGYATMYVPDPVQIPEGMSVYSGEYEESWLKLNRIADVVPANEPVVLKAGAGLYSFKPGSPEKIIIADMSLTGLVNGQSLDGVNFTLSCFYFEIKGRSSYKNNHIRLYKNAAMDISCYQGGTITKIKFGFEGAYEFRDVLFSEGEYDKQTKTWTGNARTLRITNMLDRDVRIIQMNITYQEDVQYDNIPGNVLKGTSEDIDAAGKYVLAKPDGEQIGFYLAETGTIAAGKAYLEVPEGTDIKAFYFAEDDATGLEAIDDVQCSMVNGQSIYNLAGQRLSKMQKGINIVNGKKIFVR
;
A
#
# COMPACT_ATOMS: atom_id res chain seq x y z
N GLU A 1 11.01 10.87 -20.51
CA GLU A 1 12.09 11.78 -20.93
C GLU A 1 11.53 13.18 -21.05
N ILE A 2 12.17 14.16 -20.41
CA ILE A 2 11.84 15.59 -20.50
C ILE A 2 13.03 16.31 -21.12
N THR A 3 12.77 17.13 -22.14
CA THR A 3 13.81 17.92 -22.81
C THR A 3 13.40 19.39 -22.88
N ALA A 4 14.18 20.26 -22.26
CA ALA A 4 13.98 21.71 -22.24
C ALA A 4 15.21 22.43 -22.81
N GLN A 5 15.23 22.64 -24.13
CA GLN A 5 16.32 23.33 -24.81
C GLN A 5 16.39 24.81 -24.41
N ASP A 6 17.58 25.33 -24.13
CA ASP A 6 17.88 26.72 -23.78
C ASP A 6 17.14 27.30 -22.54
N ARG A 7 16.46 26.44 -21.78
CA ARG A 7 15.64 26.80 -20.61
C ARG A 7 16.00 25.91 -19.42
N ASN A 8 15.49 26.30 -18.26
CA ASN A 8 15.50 25.45 -17.07
C ASN A 8 14.50 24.29 -17.27
N GLY A 9 14.83 23.12 -16.72
CA GLY A 9 14.00 21.92 -16.79
C GLY A 9 13.88 21.22 -15.45
N GLY A 10 12.70 20.66 -15.17
CA GLY A 10 12.44 19.91 -13.96
C GLY A 10 11.56 18.70 -14.23
N GLY A 11 11.72 17.63 -13.45
CA GLY A 11 10.92 16.41 -13.61
C GLY A 11 9.45 16.58 -13.24
N ILE A 12 9.18 17.31 -12.15
CA ILE A 12 7.82 17.58 -11.68
C ILE A 12 7.45 19.03 -11.93
N ILE A 13 8.30 19.97 -11.50
CA ILE A 13 8.09 21.40 -11.69
C ILE A 13 9.25 21.98 -12.49
N GLY A 14 8.96 22.61 -13.64
CA GLY A 14 9.99 23.27 -14.45
C GLY A 14 10.67 24.42 -13.71
N VAL A 15 9.95 25.51 -13.48
CA VAL A 15 10.47 26.74 -12.85
C VAL A 15 9.38 27.45 -12.06
N ASN A 16 9.68 27.81 -10.81
CA ASN A 16 8.92 28.80 -10.04
C ASN A 16 9.37 30.21 -10.41
N MET A 17 8.82 30.75 -11.50
CA MET A 17 9.26 32.05 -12.01
C MET A 17 8.96 33.16 -10.99
N LEU A 18 9.95 34.01 -10.70
CA LEU A 18 9.87 35.10 -9.71
C LEU A 18 9.50 34.66 -8.29
N SER A 19 9.66 33.38 -7.96
CA SER A 19 9.25 32.84 -6.65
C SER A 19 7.76 33.09 -6.35
N ALA A 20 6.91 33.08 -7.38
CA ALA A 20 5.52 33.47 -7.31
C ALA A 20 4.63 32.51 -6.49
N ALA A 21 5.08 31.28 -6.27
CA ALA A 21 4.37 30.27 -5.48
C ALA A 21 5.23 29.68 -4.36
N HIS A 22 4.57 29.09 -3.36
CA HIS A 22 5.20 28.18 -2.40
C HIS A 22 4.67 26.78 -2.68
N PHE A 23 5.57 25.88 -3.08
CA PHE A 23 5.17 24.51 -3.41
C PHE A 23 5.28 23.60 -2.18
N PHE A 24 4.32 22.68 -2.09
CA PHE A 24 4.39 21.52 -1.21
C PHE A 24 4.38 20.27 -2.09
N ILE A 25 5.56 19.69 -2.31
CA ILE A 25 5.74 18.49 -3.12
C ILE A 25 5.89 17.31 -2.14
N LYS A 26 4.85 16.48 -2.01
CA LYS A 26 4.84 15.33 -1.10
C LYS A 26 4.63 14.04 -1.87
N ASP A 27 5.26 12.96 -1.42
CA ASP A 27 5.05 11.61 -1.93
C ASP A 27 5.12 11.58 -3.46
N CYS A 28 6.29 11.93 -4.00
CA CYS A 28 6.54 12.11 -5.43
C CYS A 28 7.84 11.42 -5.83
N TYR A 29 8.03 11.09 -7.12
CA TYR A 29 9.31 10.55 -7.57
C TYR A 29 9.63 10.87 -9.04
N ASN A 30 10.91 10.81 -9.38
CA ASN A 30 11.39 10.80 -10.77
C ASN A 30 12.21 9.55 -11.07
N VAL A 31 11.82 8.82 -12.13
CA VAL A 31 12.57 7.68 -12.69
C VAL A 31 13.03 7.94 -14.13
N GLY A 32 12.61 9.07 -14.71
CA GLY A 32 12.88 9.40 -16.11
C GLY A 32 14.14 10.25 -16.29
N SER A 33 14.58 10.35 -17.54
CA SER A 33 15.66 11.25 -17.96
C SER A 33 15.15 12.69 -18.13
N ILE A 34 15.94 13.66 -17.67
CA ILE A 34 15.70 15.10 -17.79
C ILE A 34 16.92 15.74 -18.42
N THR A 35 16.75 16.39 -19.57
CA THR A 35 17.79 17.16 -20.25
C THR A 35 17.37 18.62 -20.34
N SER A 36 18.19 19.55 -19.86
CA SER A 36 17.93 20.99 -20.02
C SER A 36 19.16 21.80 -20.41
N GLY A 37 18.92 22.99 -20.98
CA GLY A 37 19.98 23.87 -21.48
C GLY A 37 20.49 24.91 -20.47
N ARG A 38 19.85 25.08 -19.30
CA ARG A 38 20.26 26.06 -18.27
C ARG A 38 20.34 25.45 -16.88
N GLU A 39 19.24 25.38 -16.13
CA GLU A 39 19.20 24.73 -14.80
C GLU A 39 18.34 23.47 -14.86
N SER A 40 18.90 22.33 -14.45
CA SER A 40 18.20 21.05 -14.47
C SER A 40 18.01 20.52 -13.05
N GLY A 41 16.78 20.11 -12.70
CA GLY A 41 16.53 19.42 -11.44
C GLY A 41 15.66 18.18 -11.61
N ALA A 42 16.00 17.09 -10.92
CA ALA A 42 15.24 15.84 -10.97
C ALA A 42 13.77 16.03 -10.57
N ILE A 43 13.53 16.83 -9.54
CA ILE A 43 12.19 17.17 -9.06
C ILE A 43 11.80 18.56 -9.57
N THR A 44 12.70 19.53 -9.46
CA THR A 44 12.42 20.89 -9.91
C THR A 44 13.64 21.64 -10.43
N GLY A 45 13.47 22.28 -11.58
CA GLY A 45 14.51 23.08 -12.24
C GLY A 45 14.72 24.46 -11.62
N TRP A 46 13.77 24.98 -10.84
CA TRP A 46 13.94 26.10 -9.91
C TRP A 46 12.76 26.15 -8.93
N THR A 47 13.03 26.00 -7.64
CA THR A 47 12.01 25.95 -6.56
C THR A 47 11.41 27.31 -6.22
N GLY A 48 12.13 28.40 -6.51
CA GLY A 48 11.76 29.74 -6.05
C GLY A 48 12.23 30.08 -4.63
N GLY A 49 13.14 29.33 -4.02
CA GLY A 49 13.72 29.66 -2.72
C GLY A 49 13.36 28.70 -1.59
N ASP A 50 13.63 29.13 -0.36
CA ASP A 50 13.55 28.38 0.89
C ASP A 50 12.13 28.03 1.37
N LYS A 51 11.11 28.69 0.83
CA LYS A 51 9.70 28.47 1.22
C LYS A 51 9.04 27.23 0.59
N THR A 52 9.66 26.63 -0.41
CA THR A 52 9.18 25.37 -1.01
C THR A 52 9.56 24.21 -0.10
N THR A 53 8.60 23.34 0.23
CA THR A 53 8.84 22.11 0.99
C THR A 53 8.69 20.89 0.08
N ILE A 54 9.66 19.99 0.15
CA ILE A 54 9.70 18.75 -0.61
C ILE A 54 9.89 17.61 0.37
N LYS A 55 8.92 16.70 0.40
CA LYS A 55 8.85 15.65 1.41
C LYS A 55 8.62 14.27 0.80
N ASN A 56 9.23 13.24 1.37
CA ASN A 56 9.04 11.84 0.95
C ASN A 56 9.18 11.69 -0.57
N THR A 57 10.22 12.30 -1.12
CA THR A 57 10.38 12.43 -2.57
C THR A 57 11.73 11.91 -2.98
N TYR A 58 11.79 11.13 -4.06
CA TYR A 58 13.05 10.57 -4.51
C TYR A 58 13.28 10.70 -6.01
N ASN A 59 14.55 10.64 -6.42
CA ASN A 59 14.97 10.53 -7.80
C ASN A 59 15.87 9.32 -7.97
N ILE A 60 15.60 8.53 -9.00
CA ILE A 60 16.53 7.53 -9.56
C ILE A 60 16.78 7.73 -11.07
N GLY A 61 16.08 8.68 -11.68
CA GLY A 61 16.27 9.06 -13.07
C GLY A 61 17.55 9.87 -13.28
N THR A 62 17.90 10.08 -14.55
CA THR A 62 19.09 10.86 -14.91
C THR A 62 18.73 12.31 -15.11
N VAL A 63 19.62 13.20 -14.66
CA VAL A 63 19.54 14.63 -14.95
C VAL A 63 20.79 14.99 -15.74
N THR A 64 20.61 15.57 -16.91
CA THR A 64 21.69 16.01 -17.79
C THR A 64 21.52 17.50 -18.05
N ASN A 65 22.63 18.24 -17.95
CA ASN A 65 22.65 19.67 -18.19
C ASN A 65 23.88 20.06 -19.02
N GLY A 66 23.80 21.18 -19.72
CA GLY A 66 24.95 21.92 -20.25
C GLY A 66 25.65 22.88 -19.26
N GLN A 67 25.08 23.15 -18.06
CA GLN A 67 25.68 24.03 -17.04
C GLN A 67 25.63 23.45 -15.60
N ASP A 68 24.45 23.22 -14.99
CA ASP A 68 24.35 22.79 -13.58
C ASP A 68 23.18 21.81 -13.26
N ASP A 69 23.44 20.58 -12.78
CA ASP A 69 22.44 19.55 -12.48
C ASP A 69 22.22 19.29 -10.97
N GLY A 70 21.15 18.56 -10.62
CA GLY A 70 20.88 18.15 -9.25
C GLY A 70 19.50 17.56 -8.99
N PHE A 71 19.22 17.20 -7.74
CA PHE A 71 17.89 16.76 -7.28
C PHE A 71 16.85 17.89 -7.40
N ILE A 72 17.25 19.09 -6.98
CA ILE A 72 16.48 20.34 -7.06
C ILE A 72 17.42 21.52 -7.34
N ARG A 73 16.86 22.67 -7.73
CA ARG A 73 17.56 23.94 -7.89
C ARG A 73 16.82 25.06 -7.15
N GLY A 74 17.52 26.05 -6.61
CA GLY A 74 16.92 27.20 -5.91
C GLY A 74 16.66 27.01 -4.42
N GLY A 75 17.07 25.90 -3.81
CA GLY A 75 16.93 25.63 -2.36
C GLY A 75 15.51 25.24 -1.93
N GLY A 76 15.30 24.95 -0.65
CA GLY A 76 14.00 24.53 -0.12
C GLY A 76 14.14 23.67 1.14
N ASN A 77 13.03 23.44 1.82
CA ASN A 77 12.96 22.55 2.97
C ASN A 77 12.82 21.10 2.50
N LEU A 78 13.90 20.34 2.54
CA LEU A 78 13.96 18.94 2.12
C LEU A 78 13.77 18.03 3.33
N ILE A 79 12.70 17.24 3.32
CA ILE A 79 12.36 16.30 4.40
C ILE A 79 12.28 14.90 3.82
N ASN A 80 13.15 13.99 4.27
CA ASN A 80 13.11 12.59 3.82
C ASN A 80 13.15 12.46 2.28
N THR A 81 14.16 13.08 1.67
CA THR A 81 14.35 13.08 0.20
C THR A 81 15.62 12.35 -0.20
N TYR A 82 15.61 11.74 -1.40
CA TYR A 82 16.68 10.87 -1.86
C TYR A 82 17.02 11.11 -3.33
N ASN A 83 18.30 11.21 -3.65
CA ASN A 83 18.80 11.29 -5.03
C ASN A 83 19.82 10.16 -5.24
N LEU A 84 19.39 9.09 -5.89
CA LEU A 84 20.13 7.83 -5.99
C LEU A 84 20.31 7.44 -7.45
N SER A 85 21.23 6.51 -7.72
CA SER A 85 21.24 5.79 -9.00
C SER A 85 20.12 4.74 -8.99
N ALA A 86 19.50 4.48 -10.15
CA ALA A 86 18.59 3.34 -10.31
C ALA A 86 19.23 1.98 -9.97
N SER A 87 20.56 1.91 -9.98
CA SER A 87 21.33 0.71 -9.62
C SER A 87 21.73 0.62 -8.14
N ASP A 88 21.36 1.61 -7.30
CA ASP A 88 21.69 1.56 -5.88
C ASP A 88 20.89 0.43 -5.21
N ALA A 89 21.57 -0.43 -4.44
CA ALA A 89 20.94 -1.60 -3.80
C ALA A 89 19.78 -1.22 -2.87
N LYS A 90 19.78 0.02 -2.34
CA LYS A 90 18.68 0.52 -1.50
C LYS A 90 17.37 0.71 -2.27
N VAL A 91 17.46 0.87 -3.59
CA VAL A 91 16.30 1.10 -4.46
C VAL A 91 15.50 -0.18 -4.62
N THR A 92 16.14 -1.32 -4.84
CA THR A 92 15.47 -2.63 -5.01
C THR A 92 15.30 -3.38 -3.69
N GLY A 93 16.25 -3.22 -2.76
CA GLY A 93 16.30 -3.94 -1.48
C GLY A 93 15.36 -3.42 -0.39
N GLY A 94 14.37 -2.59 -0.72
CA GLY A 94 13.34 -2.13 0.22
C GLY A 94 13.73 -0.99 1.17
N GLU A 95 15.02 -0.72 1.37
CA GLU A 95 15.48 0.35 2.28
C GLU A 95 14.93 1.73 1.93
N LEU A 96 14.91 2.08 0.64
CA LEU A 96 14.35 3.35 0.18
C LEU A 96 12.84 3.39 0.49
N CYS A 97 12.10 2.32 0.18
CA CYS A 97 10.66 2.24 0.44
C CYS A 97 10.35 2.36 1.94
N ALA A 98 11.11 1.70 2.80
CA ALA A 98 10.89 1.70 4.26
C ALA A 98 11.08 3.08 4.90
N LYS A 99 12.00 3.88 4.33
CA LYS A 99 12.26 5.26 4.78
C LYS A 99 11.20 6.22 4.27
N LEU A 100 10.61 5.95 3.11
CA LEU A 100 9.54 6.76 2.55
C LEU A 100 8.22 6.60 3.34
N GLY A 101 7.28 7.53 3.11
CA GLY A 101 5.97 7.49 3.78
C GLY A 101 5.17 6.24 3.42
N TYR A 102 4.14 5.93 4.22
CA TYR A 102 3.23 4.79 4.00
C TYR A 102 2.43 4.88 2.69
N ALA A 103 2.65 5.84 1.80
CA ALA A 103 2.08 5.87 0.46
C ALA A 103 2.87 4.98 -0.52
N PHE A 104 4.19 4.86 -0.32
CA PHE A 104 5.03 4.03 -1.16
C PHE A 104 4.89 2.54 -0.79
N ARG A 105 5.00 1.69 -1.80
CA ARG A 105 4.94 0.23 -1.71
C ARG A 105 6.05 -0.37 -2.54
N GLN A 106 6.47 -1.57 -2.16
CA GLN A 106 7.48 -2.31 -2.91
C GLN A 106 7.41 -3.81 -2.62
N ASN A 107 7.41 -4.62 -3.68
CA ASN A 107 7.82 -6.02 -3.62
C ASN A 107 9.34 -6.04 -3.67
N VAL A 108 9.95 -6.19 -2.49
CA VAL A 108 11.42 -6.16 -2.31
C VAL A 108 12.07 -7.19 -3.23
N ASP A 109 13.15 -6.77 -3.90
CA ASP A 109 13.93 -7.54 -4.88
C ASP A 109 13.19 -7.93 -6.19
N GLU A 110 11.89 -7.68 -6.29
CA GLU A 110 11.10 -7.90 -7.52
C GLU A 110 10.87 -6.60 -8.29
N ASP A 111 10.51 -5.53 -7.58
CA ASP A 111 10.27 -4.22 -8.18
C ASP A 111 11.58 -3.49 -8.44
N ALA A 112 11.64 -2.82 -9.58
CA ALA A 112 12.78 -1.98 -9.93
C ALA A 112 12.94 -0.77 -8.97
N TYR A 113 11.86 -0.31 -8.34
CA TYR A 113 11.84 0.85 -7.43
C TYR A 113 10.50 0.97 -6.67
N PRO A 114 10.43 1.78 -5.58
CA PRO A 114 9.19 2.00 -4.83
C PRO A 114 8.11 2.74 -5.63
N ILE A 115 6.85 2.32 -5.55
CA ILE A 115 5.72 2.86 -6.32
C ILE A 115 4.49 3.14 -5.44
N PHE A 116 3.44 3.76 -5.99
CA PHE A 116 2.18 4.03 -5.26
C PHE A 116 1.14 2.92 -5.38
N ASP A 117 1.53 1.80 -5.95
CA ASP A 117 0.61 0.70 -6.22
C ASP A 117 0.35 -0.13 -4.96
N ARG A 118 -0.85 0.01 -4.41
CA ARG A 118 -1.31 -0.66 -3.18
C ARG A 118 -1.34 -2.19 -3.26
N ARG A 119 -1.12 -2.79 -4.43
CA ARG A 119 -0.87 -4.24 -4.59
C ARG A 119 0.48 -4.69 -4.06
N HIS A 120 1.45 -3.79 -3.98
CA HIS A 120 2.79 -4.13 -3.54
C HIS A 120 2.88 -4.02 -2.03
N ASN A 121 3.94 -4.57 -1.44
CA ASN A 121 4.01 -4.69 0.02
C ASN A 121 4.26 -3.34 0.69
N VAL A 122 3.71 -3.17 1.90
CA VAL A 122 4.19 -2.13 2.81
C VAL A 122 5.53 -2.61 3.38
N VAL A 123 6.59 -1.84 3.19
CA VAL A 123 7.92 -2.16 3.75
C VAL A 123 8.13 -1.40 5.04
N LYS A 124 8.55 -2.10 6.10
CA LYS A 124 8.89 -1.49 7.40
C LYS A 124 10.25 -1.96 7.87
N GLU A 125 11.03 -1.02 8.38
CA GLU A 125 12.25 -1.29 9.11
C GLU A 125 11.96 -1.40 10.60
N ILE A 126 12.48 -2.45 11.22
CA ILE A 126 12.60 -2.57 12.68
C ILE A 126 14.07 -2.35 13.01
N THR A 127 14.37 -1.44 13.92
CA THR A 127 15.75 -1.15 14.35
C THR A 127 16.19 -2.13 15.45
N GLU A 128 17.43 -2.00 15.93
CA GLU A 128 17.93 -2.74 17.09
C GLU A 128 17.13 -2.49 18.38
N ALA A 129 16.29 -1.45 18.41
CA ALA A 129 15.34 -1.24 19.50
C ALA A 129 14.27 -2.35 19.57
N GLY A 130 14.04 -3.08 18.47
CA GLY A 130 13.17 -4.25 18.40
C GLY A 130 11.67 -3.93 18.29
N TYR A 131 11.30 -2.65 18.22
CA TYR A 131 9.91 -2.22 18.09
C TYR A 131 9.74 -1.06 17.10
N ALA A 132 8.55 -0.99 16.51
CA ALA A 132 8.08 0.14 15.71
C ALA A 132 6.57 0.32 15.86
N THR A 133 6.02 1.38 15.28
CA THR A 133 4.57 1.54 15.12
C THR A 133 4.17 1.61 13.65
N MET A 134 2.93 1.22 13.37
CA MET A 134 2.37 1.26 12.03
C MET A 134 0.89 1.65 12.08
N TYR A 135 0.48 2.46 11.11
CA TYR A 135 -0.91 2.74 10.77
C TYR A 135 -0.99 2.80 9.23
N VAL A 136 -1.84 1.98 8.63
CA VAL A 136 -1.98 1.89 7.16
C VAL A 136 -3.46 1.79 6.77
N PRO A 137 -3.85 2.34 5.60
CA PRO A 137 -5.24 2.36 5.16
C PRO A 137 -5.71 1.04 4.53
N ASP A 138 -4.80 0.07 4.38
CA ASP A 138 -5.02 -1.24 3.78
C ASP A 138 -4.92 -2.32 4.86
N PRO A 139 -5.73 -3.39 4.79
CA PRO A 139 -5.43 -4.57 5.58
C PRO A 139 -4.12 -5.18 5.07
N VAL A 140 -3.27 -5.66 5.98
CA VAL A 140 -1.98 -6.25 5.61
C VAL A 140 -1.67 -7.52 6.40
N GLN A 141 -1.08 -8.52 5.74
CA GLN A 141 -0.64 -9.76 6.36
C GLN A 141 0.60 -9.52 7.22
N ILE A 142 0.59 -10.11 8.42
CA ILE A 142 1.74 -10.08 9.33
C ILE A 142 2.85 -10.98 8.77
N PRO A 143 4.08 -10.46 8.55
CA PRO A 143 5.18 -11.26 8.03
C PRO A 143 5.69 -12.26 9.08
N GLU A 144 6.35 -13.32 8.61
CA GLU A 144 7.01 -14.29 9.48
C GLU A 144 8.07 -13.61 10.37
N GLY A 145 8.25 -14.10 11.59
CA GLY A 145 9.20 -13.54 12.56
C GLY A 145 8.78 -12.21 13.19
N MET A 146 7.57 -11.72 12.91
CA MET A 146 7.02 -10.52 13.51
C MET A 146 5.84 -10.82 14.43
N SER A 147 5.79 -10.13 15.57
CA SER A 147 4.60 -10.05 16.42
C SER A 147 4.01 -8.66 16.35
N VAL A 148 2.68 -8.59 16.27
CA VAL A 148 1.93 -7.32 16.14
C VAL A 148 0.88 -7.25 17.23
N TYR A 149 0.67 -6.05 17.77
CA TYR A 149 -0.16 -5.84 18.95
C TYR A 149 -1.04 -4.59 18.83
N SER A 150 -2.26 -4.68 19.35
CA SER A 150 -3.02 -3.52 19.82
C SER A 150 -2.65 -3.21 21.28
N GLY A 151 -3.09 -2.07 21.78
CA GLY A 151 -2.80 -1.65 23.15
C GLY A 151 -4.06 -1.35 23.94
N GLU A 152 -4.04 -1.64 25.24
CA GLU A 152 -5.02 -1.19 26.24
C GLU A 152 -4.30 -0.51 27.40
N TYR A 153 -4.89 0.52 27.99
CA TYR A 153 -4.32 1.16 29.19
C TYR A 153 -4.44 0.24 30.40
N GLU A 154 -3.34 0.05 31.13
CA GLU A 154 -3.28 -0.66 32.40
C GLU A 154 -2.37 0.13 33.36
N GLU A 155 -2.95 1.11 34.07
CA GLU A 155 -2.21 2.07 34.90
C GLU A 155 -1.11 2.81 34.10
N SER A 156 0.16 2.58 34.45
CA SER A 156 1.35 3.12 33.76
C SER A 156 1.92 2.17 32.71
N TRP A 157 1.19 1.10 32.38
CA TRP A 157 1.55 0.12 31.36
C TRP A 157 0.58 0.21 30.18
N LEU A 158 1.10 -0.05 28.98
CA LEU A 158 0.33 -0.42 27.82
C LEU A 158 0.31 -1.95 27.75
N LYS A 159 -0.85 -2.53 28.07
CA LYS A 159 -1.09 -3.95 27.89
C LYS A 159 -1.16 -4.25 26.41
N LEU A 160 -0.28 -5.11 25.92
CA LEU A 160 -0.23 -5.50 24.52
C LEU A 160 -1.12 -6.72 24.27
N ASN A 161 -2.09 -6.56 23.37
CA ASN A 161 -2.96 -7.65 22.94
C ASN A 161 -2.50 -8.13 21.56
N ARG A 162 -2.09 -9.41 21.47
CA ARG A 162 -1.53 -9.96 20.23
C ARG A 162 -2.59 -10.02 19.13
N ILE A 163 -2.20 -9.60 17.92
CA ILE A 163 -2.98 -9.70 16.69
C ILE A 163 -2.39 -10.84 15.86
N ALA A 164 -3.25 -11.72 15.34
CA ALA A 164 -2.84 -12.84 14.49
C ALA A 164 -3.17 -12.56 13.02
N ASP A 165 -2.36 -13.14 12.12
CA ASP A 165 -2.51 -13.20 10.66
C ASP A 165 -2.55 -11.86 9.89
N VAL A 166 -3.46 -10.96 10.24
CA VAL A 166 -3.73 -9.73 9.49
C VAL A 166 -3.89 -8.54 10.43
N VAL A 167 -3.24 -7.43 10.08
CA VAL A 167 -3.55 -6.11 10.63
C VAL A 167 -4.73 -5.54 9.81
N PRO A 168 -5.89 -5.27 10.42
CA PRO A 168 -7.02 -4.66 9.73
C PRO A 168 -6.67 -3.27 9.17
N ALA A 169 -7.42 -2.84 8.16
CA ALA A 169 -7.29 -1.49 7.60
C ALA A 169 -7.57 -0.43 8.67
N ASN A 170 -6.76 0.63 8.70
CA ASN A 170 -6.88 1.74 9.65
C ASN A 170 -6.76 1.34 11.12
N GLU A 171 -6.12 0.21 11.43
CA GLU A 171 -5.79 -0.15 12.81
C GLU A 171 -4.36 0.27 13.16
N PRO A 172 -4.17 1.14 14.16
CA PRO A 172 -2.85 1.48 14.66
C PRO A 172 -2.30 0.35 15.53
N VAL A 173 -1.05 -0.06 15.27
CA VAL A 173 -0.44 -1.21 15.93
C VAL A 173 1.00 -0.96 16.37
N VAL A 174 1.43 -1.71 17.38
CA VAL A 174 2.83 -1.87 17.78
C VAL A 174 3.39 -3.11 17.10
N LEU A 175 4.56 -2.97 16.48
CA LEU A 175 5.33 -4.03 15.85
C LEU A 175 6.48 -4.44 16.76
N LYS A 176 6.76 -5.74 16.88
CA LYS A 176 7.91 -6.30 17.58
C LYS A 176 8.58 -7.37 16.73
N ALA A 177 9.86 -7.20 16.45
CA ALA A 177 10.67 -8.19 15.73
C ALA A 177 12.17 -7.93 15.95
N GLY A 178 13.03 -8.83 15.46
CA GLY A 178 14.46 -8.55 15.36
C GLY A 178 14.74 -7.42 14.35
N ALA A 179 15.91 -6.78 14.45
CA ALA A 179 16.28 -5.73 13.51
C ALA A 179 16.29 -6.25 12.07
N GLY A 180 15.70 -5.49 11.14
CA GLY A 180 15.60 -5.88 9.74
C GLY A 180 14.47 -5.20 8.98
N LEU A 181 14.35 -5.55 7.70
CA LEU A 181 13.28 -5.10 6.81
C LEU A 181 12.20 -6.19 6.72
N TYR A 182 10.95 -5.77 6.83
CA TYR A 182 9.79 -6.64 6.80
C TYR A 182 8.79 -6.15 5.75
N SER A 183 8.29 -7.08 4.94
CA SER A 183 7.30 -6.83 3.90
C SER A 183 5.92 -7.32 4.32
N PHE A 184 5.02 -6.39 4.57
CA PHE A 184 3.63 -6.63 4.85
C PHE A 184 2.87 -6.77 3.54
N LYS A 185 2.48 -7.99 3.20
CA LYS A 185 1.70 -8.28 1.99
C LYS A 185 0.29 -7.72 2.12
N PRO A 186 -0.38 -7.35 1.03
CA PRO A 186 -1.80 -6.99 1.09
C PRO A 186 -2.63 -8.10 1.75
N GLY A 187 -3.45 -7.72 2.72
CA GLY A 187 -4.26 -8.61 3.57
C GLY A 187 -5.48 -9.22 2.89
N SER A 188 -5.80 -8.74 1.68
CA SER A 188 -6.82 -9.32 0.82
C SER A 188 -6.15 -9.95 -0.41
N PRO A 189 -6.44 -11.22 -0.72
CA PRO A 189 -5.86 -11.87 -1.90
C PRO A 189 -6.36 -11.19 -3.18
N GLU A 190 -5.45 -10.99 -4.14
CA GLU A 190 -5.88 -10.70 -5.50
C GLU A 190 -6.57 -11.92 -6.09
N LYS A 191 -7.71 -11.68 -6.74
CA LYS A 191 -8.44 -12.67 -7.53
C LYS A 191 -8.40 -12.29 -8.99
N ILE A 192 -8.22 -13.28 -9.84
CA ILE A 192 -8.26 -13.11 -11.30
C ILE A 192 -9.55 -13.72 -11.80
N ILE A 193 -10.35 -12.90 -12.46
CA ILE A 193 -11.49 -13.35 -13.25
C ILE A 193 -11.12 -13.15 -14.71
N ILE A 194 -11.16 -14.25 -15.47
CA ILE A 194 -11.10 -14.19 -16.92
C ILE A 194 -12.53 -13.94 -17.40
N ALA A 195 -12.80 -12.71 -17.81
CA ALA A 195 -13.96 -12.38 -18.60
C ALA A 195 -13.68 -12.79 -20.05
N ASP A 196 -13.82 -14.09 -20.32
CA ASP A 196 -14.08 -14.53 -21.67
C ASP A 196 -15.44 -13.96 -22.02
N MET A 197 -15.51 -13.15 -23.08
CA MET A 197 -16.76 -12.56 -23.55
C MET A 197 -17.65 -13.61 -24.24
N SER A 198 -17.71 -14.83 -23.69
CA SER A 198 -18.84 -15.72 -23.84
C SER A 198 -20.00 -15.10 -23.06
N LEU A 199 -20.58 -14.08 -23.68
CA LEU A 199 -21.68 -13.28 -23.19
C LEU A 199 -22.93 -14.15 -23.09
N THR A 200 -23.04 -14.90 -22.01
CA THR A 200 -24.28 -15.60 -21.67
C THR A 200 -25.41 -14.58 -21.66
N GLY A 201 -26.23 -14.59 -22.70
CA GLY A 201 -27.38 -13.68 -22.86
C GLY A 201 -27.25 -12.54 -23.88
N LEU A 202 -26.08 -12.26 -24.49
CA LEU A 202 -26.00 -11.25 -25.57
C LEU A 202 -26.12 -11.87 -26.96
N VAL A 203 -26.85 -11.20 -27.84
CA VAL A 203 -27.18 -11.68 -29.19
C VAL A 203 -26.28 -10.98 -30.21
N ASN A 204 -25.75 -11.73 -31.18
CA ASN A 204 -24.95 -11.16 -32.26
C ASN A 204 -25.75 -10.10 -33.03
N GLY A 205 -25.21 -8.88 -33.12
CA GLY A 205 -25.86 -7.72 -33.72
C GLY A 205 -26.63 -6.84 -32.73
N GLN A 206 -26.71 -7.20 -31.44
CA GLN A 206 -27.39 -6.43 -30.41
C GLN A 206 -26.70 -5.07 -30.16
N SER A 207 -27.50 -4.01 -30.02
CA SER A 207 -27.05 -2.73 -29.48
C SER A 207 -26.80 -2.85 -27.98
N LEU A 208 -25.68 -2.31 -27.50
CA LEU A 208 -25.31 -2.37 -26.08
C LEU A 208 -25.50 -1.04 -25.33
N ASP A 209 -26.04 -0.02 -25.99
CA ASP A 209 -26.27 1.28 -25.35
C ASP A 209 -27.32 1.15 -24.22
N GLY A 210 -26.92 1.52 -23.00
CA GLY A 210 -27.72 1.36 -21.79
C GLY A 210 -27.88 -0.10 -21.32
N VAL A 211 -27.16 -1.05 -21.92
CA VAL A 211 -27.19 -2.45 -21.50
C VAL A 211 -26.27 -2.65 -20.31
N ASN A 212 -26.81 -3.31 -19.28
CA ASN A 212 -26.08 -3.72 -18.11
C ASN A 212 -25.92 -5.24 -18.09
N PHE A 213 -24.74 -5.72 -17.73
CA PHE A 213 -24.52 -7.15 -17.50
C PHE A 213 -23.61 -7.37 -16.31
N THR A 214 -23.69 -8.57 -15.74
CA THR A 214 -22.93 -8.97 -14.56
C THR A 214 -22.02 -10.15 -14.90
N LEU A 215 -20.83 -10.13 -14.32
CA LEU A 215 -19.90 -11.26 -14.36
C LEU A 215 -19.28 -11.45 -12.99
N SER A 216 -19.60 -12.57 -12.34
CA SER A 216 -19.15 -12.88 -10.98
C SER A 216 -19.46 -11.74 -10.00
N CYS A 217 -18.48 -10.92 -9.61
CA CYS A 217 -18.62 -9.77 -8.69
C CYS A 217 -18.56 -8.41 -9.40
N PHE A 218 -18.61 -8.38 -10.73
CA PHE A 218 -18.56 -7.17 -11.53
C PHE A 218 -19.87 -6.84 -12.21
N TYR A 219 -20.14 -5.56 -12.29
CA TYR A 219 -21.24 -4.95 -13.01
C TYR A 219 -20.66 -4.10 -14.13
N PHE A 220 -21.18 -4.27 -15.34
CA PHE A 220 -20.77 -3.54 -16.51
C PHE A 220 -21.93 -2.70 -17.01
N GLU A 221 -21.68 -1.43 -17.30
CA GLU A 221 -22.63 -0.53 -17.94
C GLU A 221 -21.99 0.07 -19.18
N ILE A 222 -22.66 -0.06 -20.34
CA ILE A 222 -22.18 0.52 -21.60
C ILE A 222 -23.06 1.70 -21.98
N LYS A 223 -22.42 2.82 -22.34
CA LYS A 223 -23.06 4.10 -22.69
C LYS A 223 -22.67 4.52 -24.08
N GLY A 224 -23.64 4.99 -24.85
CA GLY A 224 -23.45 5.45 -26.22
C GLY A 224 -23.35 4.30 -27.22
N ARG A 225 -23.09 4.69 -28.48
CA ARG A 225 -23.16 3.79 -29.63
C ARG A 225 -22.21 2.60 -29.44
N SER A 226 -22.79 1.41 -29.34
CA SER A 226 -22.06 0.19 -29.05
C SER A 226 -22.83 -1.04 -29.55
N SER A 227 -22.13 -2.14 -29.80
CA SER A 227 -22.79 -3.37 -30.26
C SER A 227 -22.01 -4.62 -29.89
N TYR A 228 -22.69 -5.72 -29.62
CA TYR A 228 -22.09 -7.05 -29.61
C TYR A 228 -22.14 -7.63 -31.02
N LYS A 229 -20.99 -7.97 -31.61
CA LYS A 229 -20.96 -8.56 -32.96
C LYS A 229 -19.77 -9.51 -33.09
N ASN A 230 -19.91 -10.64 -33.78
CA ASN A 230 -18.81 -11.59 -34.03
C ASN A 230 -18.00 -11.94 -32.76
N ASN A 231 -18.68 -12.08 -31.62
CA ASN A 231 -18.08 -12.36 -30.32
C ASN A 231 -17.15 -11.27 -29.73
N HIS A 232 -17.21 -10.01 -30.22
CA HIS A 232 -16.60 -8.85 -29.56
C HIS A 232 -17.61 -7.77 -29.18
N ILE A 233 -17.29 -7.01 -28.14
CA ILE A 233 -17.93 -5.73 -27.85
C ILE A 233 -17.27 -4.68 -28.73
N ARG A 234 -18.10 -3.97 -29.50
CA ARG A 234 -17.71 -2.77 -30.24
C ARG A 234 -18.08 -1.54 -29.43
N LEU A 235 -17.07 -0.74 -29.07
CA LEU A 235 -17.27 0.61 -28.57
C LEU A 235 -16.97 1.58 -29.70
N TYR A 236 -17.97 2.32 -30.20
CA TYR A 236 -17.76 3.34 -31.22
C TYR A 236 -17.24 4.64 -30.58
N LYS A 237 -16.91 5.64 -31.41
CA LYS A 237 -16.46 6.95 -30.93
C LYS A 237 -17.39 7.50 -29.84
N ASN A 238 -16.80 7.99 -28.76
CA ASN A 238 -17.43 8.53 -27.55
C ASN A 238 -18.27 7.54 -26.73
N ALA A 239 -18.32 6.26 -27.11
CA ALA A 239 -18.95 5.25 -26.29
C ALA A 239 -18.06 4.93 -25.08
N ALA A 240 -18.70 4.67 -23.94
CA ALA A 240 -18.03 4.35 -22.70
C ALA A 240 -18.48 2.99 -22.15
N MET A 241 -17.57 2.33 -21.43
CA MET A 241 -17.85 1.16 -20.61
C MET A 241 -17.41 1.44 -19.18
N ASP A 242 -18.32 1.29 -18.23
CA ASP A 242 -18.04 1.28 -16.81
C ASP A 242 -17.89 -0.18 -16.36
N ILE A 243 -16.82 -0.47 -15.64
CA ILE A 243 -16.56 -1.78 -15.02
C ILE A 243 -16.50 -1.55 -13.52
N SER A 244 -17.51 -2.01 -12.79
CA SER A 244 -17.69 -1.76 -11.35
C SER A 244 -17.60 -3.04 -10.56
N CYS A 245 -16.79 -3.06 -9.50
CA CYS A 245 -16.84 -4.12 -8.50
C CYS A 245 -17.98 -3.82 -7.50
N TYR A 246 -19.04 -4.62 -7.50
CA TYR A 246 -20.24 -4.33 -6.70
C TYR A 246 -20.27 -5.04 -5.34
N GLN A 247 -19.34 -5.97 -5.07
CA GLN A 247 -19.20 -6.64 -3.77
C GLN A 247 -18.19 -5.95 -2.83
N GLY A 248 -17.82 -4.69 -3.11
CA GLY A 248 -16.78 -4.01 -2.35
C GLY A 248 -15.42 -4.62 -2.69
N GLY A 249 -14.87 -4.28 -3.83
CA GLY A 249 -13.53 -4.68 -4.20
C GLY A 249 -12.91 -3.62 -5.09
N THR A 250 -11.60 -3.68 -5.24
CA THR A 250 -10.84 -2.74 -6.05
C THR A 250 -10.29 -3.46 -7.26
N ILE A 251 -10.63 -3.00 -8.46
CA ILE A 251 -10.03 -3.49 -9.70
C ILE A 251 -8.59 -2.98 -9.72
N THR A 252 -7.65 -3.91 -9.80
CA THR A 252 -6.22 -3.58 -9.72
C THR A 252 -5.51 -3.71 -11.07
N LYS A 253 -6.07 -4.52 -11.98
CA LYS A 253 -5.53 -4.73 -13.32
C LYS A 253 -6.59 -5.24 -14.29
N ILE A 254 -6.51 -4.81 -15.54
CA ILE A 254 -7.27 -5.41 -16.65
C ILE A 254 -6.34 -5.63 -17.83
N LYS A 255 -6.14 -6.89 -18.22
CA LYS A 255 -5.48 -7.21 -19.49
C LYS A 255 -6.53 -7.40 -20.58
N PHE A 256 -6.44 -6.62 -21.64
CA PHE A 256 -7.42 -6.63 -22.73
C PHE A 256 -6.93 -7.47 -23.92
N GLY A 257 -7.84 -8.29 -24.46
CA GLY A 257 -7.72 -8.89 -25.79
C GLY A 257 -8.56 -8.09 -26.80
N PHE A 258 -7.99 -7.84 -27.98
CA PHE A 258 -8.68 -7.13 -29.07
C PHE A 258 -8.71 -7.94 -30.37
N GLU A 259 -9.72 -7.69 -31.22
CA GLU A 259 -9.73 -8.20 -32.59
C GLU A 259 -8.73 -7.41 -33.45
N GLY A 260 -7.65 -8.05 -33.89
CA GLY A 260 -6.67 -7.48 -34.83
C GLY A 260 -6.15 -6.10 -34.40
N ALA A 261 -6.21 -5.11 -35.30
CA ALA A 261 -5.73 -3.75 -35.08
C ALA A 261 -6.79 -2.78 -34.48
N TYR A 262 -7.88 -3.31 -33.89
CA TYR A 262 -8.98 -2.53 -33.29
C TYR A 262 -8.81 -2.42 -31.77
N GLU A 263 -7.62 -1.99 -31.35
CA GLU A 263 -7.20 -1.87 -29.94
C GLU A 263 -7.29 -0.42 -29.41
N PHE A 264 -7.08 -0.25 -28.10
CA PHE A 264 -6.96 1.06 -27.49
C PHE A 264 -5.71 1.80 -28.00
N ARG A 265 -5.92 2.89 -28.76
CA ARG A 265 -4.86 3.81 -29.21
C ARG A 265 -4.97 5.18 -28.55
N ASP A 266 -6.15 5.79 -28.69
CA ASP A 266 -6.59 7.00 -27.96
C ASP A 266 -7.88 6.65 -27.23
N VAL A 267 -7.72 6.23 -25.98
CA VAL A 267 -8.81 5.83 -25.10
C VAL A 267 -8.57 6.48 -23.75
N LEU A 268 -9.62 7.07 -23.21
CA LEU A 268 -9.57 7.74 -21.92
C LEU A 268 -10.02 6.75 -20.84
N PHE A 269 -9.14 6.49 -19.89
CA PHE A 269 -9.48 5.83 -18.64
C PHE A 269 -9.80 6.91 -17.59
N SER A 270 -10.76 6.65 -16.70
CA SER A 270 -11.06 7.57 -15.59
C SER A 270 -9.90 7.71 -14.62
N GLU A 271 -9.11 6.66 -14.45
CA GLU A 271 -7.96 6.56 -13.55
C GLU A 271 -7.03 5.44 -13.98
N GLY A 272 -5.87 5.35 -13.32
CA GLY A 272 -4.83 4.35 -13.61
C GLY A 272 -4.08 4.61 -14.91
N GLU A 273 -3.21 3.66 -15.25
CA GLU A 273 -2.32 3.73 -16.40
C GLU A 273 -2.55 2.53 -17.33
N TYR A 274 -2.47 2.76 -18.64
CA TYR A 274 -2.60 1.72 -19.65
C TYR A 274 -1.31 1.58 -20.46
N ASP A 275 -0.69 0.42 -20.37
CA ASP A 275 0.45 0.05 -21.18
C ASP A 275 -0.02 -0.53 -22.52
N LYS A 276 0.29 0.19 -23.59
CA LYS A 276 -0.07 -0.17 -24.97
C LYS A 276 0.67 -1.42 -25.48
N GLN A 277 1.87 -1.70 -24.98
CA GLN A 277 2.67 -2.86 -25.41
C GLN A 277 2.11 -4.14 -24.82
N THR A 278 1.86 -4.14 -23.51
CA THR A 278 1.33 -5.31 -22.80
C THR A 278 -0.20 -5.40 -22.84
N LYS A 279 -0.87 -4.36 -23.34
CA LYS A 279 -2.34 -4.22 -23.41
C LYS A 279 -3.00 -4.36 -22.05
N THR A 280 -2.34 -3.80 -21.05
CA THR A 280 -2.69 -3.98 -19.65
C THR A 280 -2.93 -2.62 -19.02
N TRP A 281 -4.13 -2.45 -18.46
CA TRP A 281 -4.42 -1.37 -17.54
C TRP A 281 -4.05 -1.80 -16.12
N THR A 282 -3.47 -0.89 -15.34
CA THR A 282 -3.16 -1.04 -13.92
C THR A 282 -3.56 0.22 -13.16
N GLY A 283 -4.19 0.06 -12.00
CA GLY A 283 -4.65 1.17 -11.20
C GLY A 283 -5.40 0.68 -9.97
N ASN A 284 -6.17 1.55 -9.32
CA ASN A 284 -7.01 1.20 -8.17
C ASN A 284 -8.40 1.78 -8.40
N ALA A 285 -9.30 1.01 -9.01
CA ALA A 285 -10.61 1.50 -9.41
C ALA A 285 -11.72 0.64 -8.80
N ARG A 286 -12.62 1.23 -8.01
CA ARG A 286 -13.89 0.55 -7.67
C ARG A 286 -14.81 0.50 -8.89
N THR A 287 -14.79 1.57 -9.68
CA THR A 287 -15.43 1.66 -10.99
C THR A 287 -14.44 2.26 -11.98
N LEU A 288 -14.00 1.47 -12.95
CA LEU A 288 -13.18 1.97 -14.04
C LEU A 288 -14.07 2.35 -15.22
N ARG A 289 -14.03 3.61 -15.65
CA ARG A 289 -14.63 4.07 -16.91
C ARG A 289 -13.61 4.06 -18.03
N ILE A 290 -13.99 3.49 -19.16
CA ILE A 290 -13.19 3.45 -20.39
C ILE A 290 -13.99 4.12 -21.49
N THR A 291 -13.49 5.21 -22.08
CA THR A 291 -14.16 5.94 -23.16
C THR A 291 -13.35 5.85 -24.45
N ASN A 292 -13.96 5.35 -25.52
CA ASN A 292 -13.30 5.31 -26.82
C ASN A 292 -13.28 6.70 -27.46
N MET A 293 -12.09 7.29 -27.62
CA MET A 293 -11.94 8.62 -28.22
C MET A 293 -11.55 8.55 -29.70
N LEU A 294 -11.36 7.35 -30.26
CA LEU A 294 -11.00 7.16 -31.66
C LEU A 294 -12.17 7.45 -32.59
N ASP A 295 -11.86 7.91 -33.81
CA ASP A 295 -12.81 8.02 -34.92
C ASP A 295 -13.24 6.66 -35.53
N ARG A 296 -12.96 5.56 -34.83
CA ARG A 296 -13.29 4.18 -35.22
C ARG A 296 -13.67 3.35 -34.01
N ASP A 297 -14.24 2.17 -34.26
CA ASP A 297 -14.58 1.24 -33.19
C ASP A 297 -13.35 0.58 -32.56
N VAL A 298 -13.43 0.35 -31.25
CA VAL A 298 -12.58 -0.61 -30.54
C VAL A 298 -13.33 -1.92 -30.41
N ARG A 299 -12.63 -3.05 -30.58
CA ARG A 299 -13.23 -4.39 -30.55
C ARG A 299 -12.59 -5.26 -29.49
N ILE A 300 -13.24 -5.36 -28.34
CA ILE A 300 -12.77 -6.13 -27.19
C ILE A 300 -13.29 -7.56 -27.32
N ILE A 301 -12.39 -8.55 -27.26
CA ILE A 301 -12.72 -9.99 -27.32
C ILE A 301 -12.55 -10.68 -25.96
N GLN A 302 -11.75 -10.13 -25.07
CA GLN A 302 -11.44 -10.72 -23.77
C GLN A 302 -11.00 -9.64 -22.79
N MET A 303 -11.29 -9.84 -21.50
CA MET A 303 -10.72 -9.06 -20.41
C MET A 303 -10.31 -9.98 -19.27
N ASN A 304 -9.05 -9.94 -18.85
CA ASN A 304 -8.61 -10.61 -17.62
C ASN A 304 -8.56 -9.56 -16.52
N ILE A 305 -9.57 -9.56 -15.65
CA ILE A 305 -9.74 -8.59 -14.59
C ILE A 305 -9.15 -9.17 -13.31
N THR A 306 -8.11 -8.54 -12.79
CA THR A 306 -7.61 -8.77 -11.44
C THR A 306 -8.24 -7.75 -10.52
N TYR A 307 -8.75 -8.21 -9.38
CA TYR A 307 -9.29 -7.36 -8.33
C TYR A 307 -8.88 -7.87 -6.96
N GLN A 308 -8.87 -6.96 -6.02
CA GLN A 308 -8.70 -7.24 -4.60
C GLN A 308 -10.06 -7.15 -3.91
N GLU A 309 -10.43 -8.16 -3.14
CA GLU A 309 -11.66 -8.12 -2.34
C GLU A 309 -11.51 -7.19 -1.15
N ASP A 310 -12.53 -6.38 -0.85
CA ASP A 310 -12.60 -5.68 0.42
C ASP A 310 -12.99 -6.71 1.49
N VAL A 311 -12.01 -7.46 1.98
CA VAL A 311 -12.20 -8.24 3.21
C VAL A 311 -12.28 -7.23 4.34
N GLN A 312 -13.49 -7.02 4.84
CA GLN A 312 -13.70 -6.24 6.05
C GLN A 312 -13.26 -7.10 7.22
N TYR A 313 -12.13 -6.72 7.81
CA TYR A 313 -11.71 -7.24 9.10
C TYR A 313 -12.37 -6.37 10.17
N ASP A 314 -12.89 -7.00 11.22
CA ASP A 314 -13.44 -6.26 12.36
C ASP A 314 -12.36 -5.37 12.98
N ASN A 315 -12.72 -4.14 13.35
CA ASN A 315 -11.86 -3.26 14.12
C ASN A 315 -11.45 -3.94 15.43
N ILE A 316 -10.28 -3.61 15.95
CA ILE A 316 -9.73 -4.24 17.15
C ILE A 316 -10.38 -3.60 18.38
N PRO A 317 -11.29 -4.31 19.09
CA PRO A 317 -12.01 -3.71 20.21
C PRO A 317 -11.02 -3.35 21.33
N GLY A 318 -11.22 -2.18 21.95
CA GLY A 318 -10.40 -1.74 23.07
C GLY A 318 -9.04 -1.15 22.70
N ASN A 319 -8.66 -1.08 21.42
CA ASN A 319 -7.38 -0.51 20.99
C ASN A 319 -7.30 0.99 21.34
N VAL A 320 -6.44 1.35 22.30
CA VAL A 320 -6.23 2.74 22.73
C VAL A 320 -5.25 3.50 21.85
N LEU A 321 -4.50 2.79 21.00
CA LEU A 321 -3.60 3.40 20.04
C LEU A 321 -4.39 4.29 19.07
N LYS A 322 -3.79 5.42 18.72
CA LYS A 322 -4.24 6.32 17.66
C LYS A 322 -3.29 6.21 16.49
N GLY A 323 -3.83 6.29 15.28
CA GLY A 323 -3.06 6.33 14.05
C GLY A 323 -3.25 7.65 13.35
N THR A 324 -2.27 8.05 12.54
CA THR A 324 -2.39 9.27 11.73
C THR A 324 -2.05 9.00 10.26
N SER A 325 -2.89 9.49 9.34
CA SER A 325 -2.67 9.44 7.89
C SER A 325 -1.89 10.65 7.36
N GLU A 326 -1.62 11.63 8.21
CA GLU A 326 -0.88 12.85 7.90
C GLU A 326 0.14 13.14 9.01
N ASP A 327 1.06 14.09 8.77
CA ASP A 327 1.93 14.56 9.84
C ASP A 327 1.13 15.36 10.86
N ILE A 328 1.35 15.09 12.15
CA ILE A 328 0.73 15.83 13.24
C ILE A 328 1.79 16.28 14.25
N ASP A 329 1.49 17.35 14.97
CA ASP A 329 2.32 17.82 16.08
C ASP A 329 2.38 16.76 17.18
N ALA A 330 3.59 16.42 17.61
CA ALA A 330 3.83 15.44 18.67
C ALA A 330 3.58 16.02 20.07
N ALA A 331 3.58 17.34 20.24
CA ALA A 331 3.42 17.96 21.54
C ALA A 331 2.13 17.47 22.25
N GLY A 332 2.29 17.03 23.50
CA GLY A 332 1.20 16.53 24.33
C GLY A 332 0.75 15.10 24.01
N LYS A 333 1.40 14.39 23.09
CA LYS A 333 1.10 13.01 22.70
C LYS A 333 2.20 12.07 23.16
N TYR A 334 1.89 10.79 23.32
CA TYR A 334 2.92 9.80 23.65
C TYR A 334 3.36 9.05 22.40
N VAL A 335 4.66 9.02 22.16
CA VAL A 335 5.30 8.42 20.98
C VAL A 335 6.21 7.28 21.39
N LEU A 336 6.29 6.25 20.55
CA LEU A 336 7.20 5.12 20.80
C LEU A 336 8.65 5.63 20.79
N ALA A 337 9.37 5.42 21.89
CA ALA A 337 10.76 5.79 22.05
C ALA A 337 11.51 4.80 22.95
N LYS A 338 12.84 4.79 22.81
CA LYS A 338 13.78 4.12 23.71
C LYS A 338 14.85 5.14 24.10
N PRO A 339 14.58 6.00 25.09
CA PRO A 339 15.57 6.96 25.57
C PRO A 339 16.80 6.25 26.15
N ASP A 340 17.95 6.93 26.15
CA ASP A 340 19.19 6.36 26.66
C ASP A 340 19.09 5.99 28.14
N GLY A 341 19.40 4.73 28.46
CA GLY A 341 19.31 4.20 29.81
C GLY A 341 17.88 3.86 30.27
N GLU A 342 16.88 4.08 29.44
CA GLU A 342 15.48 3.79 29.73
C GLU A 342 14.98 2.58 28.92
N GLN A 343 13.91 1.95 29.41
CA GLN A 343 13.24 0.88 28.67
C GLN A 343 12.45 1.42 27.48
N ILE A 344 12.11 0.57 26.52
CA ILE A 344 11.26 0.99 25.41
C ILE A 344 9.80 1.16 25.86
N GLY A 345 9.14 2.20 25.35
CA GLY A 345 7.74 2.48 25.66
C GLY A 345 7.22 3.71 24.91
N PHE A 346 6.00 4.12 25.22
CA PHE A 346 5.41 5.35 24.71
C PHE A 346 5.69 6.49 25.69
N TYR A 347 6.43 7.51 25.26
CA TYR A 347 6.86 8.65 26.08
C TYR A 347 6.16 9.93 25.65
N LEU A 348 5.79 10.78 26.62
CA LEU A 348 5.22 12.09 26.35
C LEU A 348 6.21 12.95 25.55
N ALA A 349 5.81 13.41 24.37
CA ALA A 349 6.58 14.31 23.55
C ALA A 349 6.23 15.77 23.87
N GLU A 350 7.25 16.59 24.13
CA GLU A 350 7.09 18.04 24.33
C GLU A 350 7.05 18.81 23.01
N THR A 351 7.75 18.30 22.00
CA THR A 351 7.85 18.88 20.65
C THR A 351 8.06 17.77 19.62
N GLY A 352 8.01 18.12 18.34
CA GLY A 352 8.35 17.23 17.23
C GLY A 352 7.15 16.91 16.34
N THR A 353 7.31 15.90 15.49
CA THR A 353 6.29 15.52 14.52
C THR A 353 6.09 14.01 14.54
N ILE A 354 4.83 13.60 14.65
CA ILE A 354 4.44 12.21 14.40
C ILE A 354 4.18 12.12 12.91
N ALA A 355 5.08 11.44 12.20
CA ALA A 355 4.95 11.27 10.76
C ALA A 355 3.72 10.44 10.39
N ALA A 356 3.16 10.74 9.23
CA ALA A 356 2.07 9.97 8.64
C ALA A 356 2.38 8.44 8.60
N GLY A 357 1.40 7.62 8.95
CA GLY A 357 1.50 6.16 8.98
C GLY A 357 2.10 5.58 10.26
N LYS A 358 2.16 6.36 11.34
CA LYS A 358 2.61 5.96 12.68
C LYS A 358 1.44 5.86 13.66
N ALA A 359 1.64 5.05 14.70
CA ALA A 359 0.74 5.00 15.85
C ALA A 359 1.32 5.73 17.07
N TYR A 360 0.43 6.24 17.92
CA TYR A 360 0.71 7.04 19.11
C TYR A 360 -0.38 6.86 20.17
N LEU A 361 -0.25 7.45 21.36
CA LEU A 361 -1.31 7.49 22.38
C LEU A 361 -1.73 8.94 22.69
N GLU A 362 -3.02 9.11 22.96
CA GLU A 362 -3.59 10.32 23.57
C GLU A 362 -4.12 9.94 24.94
N VAL A 363 -3.58 10.58 25.97
CA VAL A 363 -3.97 10.35 27.36
C VAL A 363 -4.71 11.59 27.85
N PRO A 364 -5.83 11.45 28.59
CA PRO A 364 -6.57 12.59 29.10
C PRO A 364 -5.68 13.56 29.91
N GLU A 365 -5.93 14.87 29.76
CA GLU A 365 -5.21 15.90 30.51
C GLU A 365 -5.30 15.66 32.03
N GLY A 366 -4.20 15.88 32.75
CA GLY A 366 -4.13 15.75 34.21
C GLY A 366 -3.58 14.42 34.75
N THR A 367 -3.07 13.53 33.89
CA THR A 367 -2.28 12.36 34.31
C THR A 367 -0.79 12.70 34.41
N ASP A 368 -0.15 12.44 35.56
CA ASP A 368 1.31 12.61 35.78
C ASP A 368 2.16 11.44 35.22
N ILE A 369 1.66 10.73 34.21
CA ILE A 369 2.35 9.58 33.61
C ILE A 369 3.40 10.09 32.63
N LYS A 370 4.67 9.71 32.81
CA LYS A 370 5.74 10.12 31.88
C LYS A 370 5.93 9.17 30.71
N ALA A 371 5.59 7.90 30.90
CA ALA A 371 5.72 6.86 29.89
C ALA A 371 4.72 5.72 30.15
N PHE A 372 4.30 5.06 29.07
CA PHE A 372 3.62 3.77 29.09
C PHE A 372 4.58 2.70 28.61
N TYR A 373 4.97 1.82 29.51
CA TYR A 373 5.82 0.70 29.20
C TYR A 373 5.00 -0.48 28.70
N PHE A 374 5.61 -1.42 27.98
CA PHE A 374 4.95 -2.66 27.61
C PHE A 374 4.94 -3.60 28.80
N ALA A 375 3.74 -4.03 29.25
CA ALA A 375 3.65 -5.00 30.34
C ALA A 375 4.51 -6.23 29.99
N GLU A 376 5.47 -6.57 30.84
CA GLU A 376 6.31 -7.73 30.62
C GLU A 376 5.44 -8.99 30.67
N ASP A 377 5.37 -9.72 29.56
CA ASP A 377 4.86 -11.08 29.51
C ASP A 377 6.00 -11.97 30.07
N ASP A 378 6.19 -11.88 31.39
CA ASP A 378 7.34 -12.43 32.07
C ASP A 378 7.20 -13.97 32.18
N ALA A 379 7.51 -14.66 31.08
CA ALA A 379 7.84 -16.08 31.04
C ALA A 379 8.70 -16.42 29.81
N THR A 380 10.01 -16.15 29.94
CA THR A 380 11.12 -16.99 29.43
C THR A 380 10.97 -17.62 28.04
N GLY A 381 11.69 -17.10 27.04
CA GLY A 381 12.47 -17.90 26.06
C GLY A 381 11.87 -19.17 25.44
N LEU A 382 10.55 -19.28 25.39
CA LEU A 382 9.79 -20.30 24.69
C LEU A 382 9.06 -19.52 23.61
N GLU A 383 9.35 -19.84 22.34
CA GLU A 383 8.44 -19.44 21.28
C GLU A 383 7.06 -20.01 21.62
N ALA A 384 6.20 -19.16 22.16
CA ALA A 384 4.79 -19.43 22.25
C ALA A 384 4.29 -19.54 20.81
N ILE A 385 4.28 -20.76 20.29
CA ILE A 385 3.34 -21.14 19.24
C ILE A 385 1.97 -21.13 19.92
N ASP A 386 1.44 -19.94 20.16
CA ASP A 386 0.09 -19.73 20.65
C ASP A 386 -0.82 -19.30 19.49
N ASP A 387 -1.93 -20.02 19.43
CA ASP A 387 -3.13 -19.85 18.63
C ASP A 387 -3.12 -20.33 17.17
N VAL A 388 -2.91 -21.63 16.98
CA VAL A 388 -3.77 -22.33 16.00
C VAL A 388 -5.11 -22.52 16.69
N GLN A 389 -6.14 -21.77 16.27
CA GLN A 389 -7.51 -22.24 16.46
C GLN A 389 -7.63 -23.62 15.80
N CYS A 390 -7.43 -24.68 16.56
CA CYS A 390 -7.84 -26.01 16.14
C CYS A 390 -9.36 -26.08 16.29
N SER A 391 -10.06 -25.64 15.24
CA SER A 391 -11.39 -26.15 14.94
C SER A 391 -11.29 -27.68 14.91
N MET A 392 -11.69 -28.35 15.98
CA MET A 392 -11.70 -29.79 16.08
C MET A 392 -12.72 -30.32 15.08
N VAL A 393 -12.26 -30.80 13.91
CA VAL A 393 -13.11 -31.56 13.00
C VAL A 393 -13.39 -32.91 13.66
N ASN A 394 -14.68 -33.27 13.71
CA ASN A 394 -15.17 -34.47 14.37
C ASN A 394 -14.40 -35.73 13.89
N GLY A 395 -13.72 -36.45 14.81
CA GLY A 395 -13.01 -37.71 14.51
C GLY A 395 -11.49 -37.75 14.78
N GLN A 396 -10.86 -36.65 15.22
CA GLN A 396 -9.41 -36.61 15.49
C GLN A 396 -9.04 -37.26 16.84
N SER A 397 -7.91 -37.98 16.89
CA SER A 397 -7.40 -38.63 18.12
C SER A 397 -6.49 -37.71 18.91
N ILE A 398 -6.77 -37.57 20.21
CA ILE A 398 -6.00 -36.77 21.17
C ILE A 398 -5.19 -37.73 22.05
N TYR A 399 -3.96 -37.38 22.40
CA TYR A 399 -3.13 -38.16 23.32
C TYR A 399 -2.53 -37.29 24.43
N ASN A 400 -2.17 -37.88 25.57
CA ASN A 400 -1.29 -37.24 26.55
C ASN A 400 0.19 -37.48 26.22
N LEU A 401 1.10 -36.87 27.00
CA LEU A 401 2.56 -37.04 26.85
C LEU A 401 3.04 -38.50 27.02
N ALA A 402 2.27 -39.35 27.70
CA ALA A 402 2.55 -40.77 27.85
C ALA A 402 2.02 -41.62 26.67
N GLY A 403 1.47 -40.99 25.62
CA GLY A 403 0.93 -41.68 24.44
C GLY A 403 -0.43 -42.34 24.66
N GLN A 404 -1.12 -42.03 25.76
CA GLN A 404 -2.47 -42.56 26.03
C GLN A 404 -3.53 -41.71 25.35
N ARG A 405 -4.50 -42.35 24.70
CA ARG A 405 -5.59 -41.66 23.98
C ARG A 405 -6.56 -40.98 24.96
N LEU A 406 -6.87 -39.71 24.71
CA LEU A 406 -7.82 -38.89 25.47
C LEU A 406 -9.13 -38.71 24.69
N SER A 407 -10.25 -38.65 25.40
CA SER A 407 -11.58 -38.39 24.83
C SER A 407 -11.87 -36.90 24.60
N LYS A 408 -11.12 -36.02 25.27
CA LYS A 408 -11.13 -34.57 25.13
C LYS A 408 -9.79 -34.00 25.57
N MET A 409 -9.46 -32.77 25.15
CA MET A 409 -8.27 -32.10 25.64
C MET A 409 -8.38 -31.82 27.15
N GLN A 410 -7.26 -31.92 27.85
CA GLN A 410 -7.13 -31.65 29.28
C GLN A 410 -6.23 -30.45 29.51
N LYS A 411 -6.38 -29.77 30.66
CA LYS A 411 -5.46 -28.70 31.07
C LYS A 411 -4.02 -29.21 31.09
N GLY A 412 -3.10 -28.46 30.47
CA GLY A 412 -1.72 -28.88 30.22
C GLY A 412 -1.45 -29.28 28.77
N ILE A 413 -0.39 -30.06 28.53
CA ILE A 413 0.06 -30.45 27.18
C ILE A 413 -0.75 -31.66 26.68
N ASN A 414 -1.34 -31.50 25.50
CA ASN A 414 -2.02 -32.54 24.72
C ASN A 414 -1.25 -32.77 23.41
N ILE A 415 -1.35 -33.96 22.83
CA ILE A 415 -0.81 -34.28 21.50
C ILE A 415 -1.99 -34.50 20.55
N VAL A 416 -2.10 -33.66 19.53
CA VAL A 416 -3.12 -33.77 18.48
C VAL A 416 -2.42 -33.75 17.13
N ASN A 417 -2.65 -34.76 16.29
CA ASN A 417 -2.00 -34.91 14.98
C ASN A 417 -0.46 -34.83 15.04
N GLY A 418 0.16 -35.39 16.08
CA GLY A 418 1.61 -35.38 16.29
C GLY A 418 2.19 -34.04 16.77
N LYS A 419 1.35 -33.01 16.96
CA LYS A 419 1.76 -31.70 17.48
C LYS A 419 1.38 -31.54 18.94
N LYS A 420 2.24 -30.87 19.73
CA LYS A 420 1.97 -30.52 21.13
C LYS A 420 1.08 -29.27 21.16
N ILE A 421 0.00 -29.32 21.93
CA ILE A 421 -0.96 -28.23 22.15
C ILE A 421 -1.10 -28.02 23.66
N PHE A 422 -0.91 -26.79 24.12
CA PHE A 422 -1.10 -26.44 25.53
C PHE A 422 -2.50 -25.87 25.74
N VAL A 423 -3.24 -26.40 26.73
CA VAL A 423 -4.56 -25.90 27.12
C VAL A 423 -4.44 -25.31 28.52
N ARG A 424 -4.76 -24.02 28.68
CA ARG A 424 -4.65 -23.28 29.96
C ARG A 424 -5.65 -23.74 31.03
#